data_AF-A0A1I5XHK5-F1
#
_entry.id   AF-A0A1I5XHK5-F1
#
_cell.length_a   1.000
_cell.length_b   1.000
_cell.length_c   1.000
_cell.angle_alpha   90.00
_cell.angle_beta   90.00
_cell.angle_gamma   90.00
#
_symmetry.space_group_name_H-M   'P 1'
#
loop_
_entity.id
_entity.type
_entity.pdbx_description
1 polymer ?
#
loop_
_entity_poly.entity_id
_entity_poly.type
_entity_poly.pdbx_seq_one_letter_code
_entity_poly.pdbx_strand_id
1 'polypeptide(L)'
;MAEDLSEQQIPMTGQVLMPTGLAALVRIPIPGTNLCIELDPRGWVPKGGSTSTLFFQDIKGKKHLRLDYGFNVKTNSVNYHWNANNATGHFGYGDHQPAGAAGKYVYQAAKYFKWGGRIIGIVGMSLDAVSVVQSDRPMRRATEVVSAWALARVGCVAVGEYGAGAGVAGGPYGIAAGGIGGCLIGGIAGYWAGEKMAQAAFIVYDWADETVFTPLLRAAEFEVNAFVNELGTPRW
;
A
#
# COMPACT_ATOMS: atom_id res chain seq x y z
N MET A 1 36.94 23.09 -9.26
CA MET A 1 36.16 22.62 -8.09
C MET A 1 34.67 22.79 -8.38
N ALA A 2 34.16 22.15 -9.43
CA ALA A 2 32.76 22.32 -9.86
C ALA A 2 32.21 21.03 -10.51
N GLU A 3 32.65 19.87 -10.06
CA GLU A 3 32.23 18.55 -10.55
C GLU A 3 32.29 17.58 -9.37
N ASP A 4 31.31 17.59 -8.47
CA ASP A 4 30.98 16.38 -7.67
C ASP A 4 29.65 16.49 -6.88
N LEU A 5 28.67 17.20 -7.44
CA LEU A 5 27.30 17.22 -6.90
C LEU A 5 26.31 16.99 -8.03
N SER A 6 26.63 16.05 -8.95
CA SER A 6 25.52 15.34 -9.59
C SER A 6 24.80 14.65 -8.43
N GLU A 7 23.71 15.27 -7.97
CA GLU A 7 22.71 14.60 -7.15
C GLU A 7 22.65 13.17 -7.63
N GLN A 8 23.04 12.24 -6.76
CA GLN A 8 22.77 10.84 -6.93
C GLN A 8 21.25 10.78 -6.99
N GLN A 9 20.68 10.99 -8.17
CA GLN A 9 19.26 10.91 -8.45
C GLN A 9 18.93 9.46 -8.15
N ILE A 10 18.55 9.20 -6.90
CA ILE A 10 17.89 7.96 -6.53
C ILE A 10 16.70 7.95 -7.48
N PRO A 11 16.65 7.02 -8.46
CA PRO A 11 15.55 6.99 -9.41
C PRO A 11 14.27 6.96 -8.59
N MET A 12 13.27 7.78 -8.95
CA MET A 12 12.02 7.82 -8.19
C MET A 12 11.50 6.39 -7.98
N THR A 13 11.48 5.92 -6.72
CA THR A 13 11.03 4.57 -6.37
C THR A 13 9.68 4.62 -5.67
N GLY A 14 8.91 3.55 -5.80
CA GLY A 14 7.66 3.32 -5.08
C GLY A 14 7.85 3.01 -3.59
N GLN A 15 9.06 3.14 -3.04
CA GLN A 15 9.46 2.62 -1.72
C GLN A 15 8.57 3.06 -0.55
N VAL A 16 7.95 4.24 -0.62
CA VAL A 16 6.99 4.72 0.40
C VAL A 16 5.55 4.60 -0.08
N LEU A 17 5.31 4.92 -1.35
CA LEU A 17 3.97 5.03 -1.91
C LEU A 17 3.32 3.65 -2.13
N MET A 18 4.07 2.68 -2.64
CA MET A 18 3.58 1.32 -2.88
C MET A 18 3.19 0.62 -1.56
N PRO A 19 4.02 0.61 -0.50
CA PRO A 19 3.62 0.06 0.80
C PRO A 19 2.38 0.74 1.41
N THR A 20 2.19 2.03 1.14
CA THR A 20 0.97 2.75 1.56
C THR A 20 -0.28 2.16 0.90
N GLY A 21 -0.19 1.79 -0.39
CA GLY A 21 -1.24 1.07 -1.10
C GLY A 21 -1.47 -0.34 -0.58
N LEU A 22 -0.41 -1.07 -0.24
CA LEU A 22 -0.52 -2.40 0.35
C LEU A 22 -1.33 -2.37 1.65
N ALA A 23 -1.09 -1.38 2.52
CA ALA A 23 -1.83 -1.25 3.77
C ALA A 23 -3.35 -1.03 3.60
N ALA A 24 -3.79 -0.53 2.44
CA ALA A 24 -5.21 -0.38 2.11
C ALA A 24 -5.85 -1.66 1.53
N LEU A 25 -5.05 -2.69 1.21
CA LEU A 25 -5.48 -3.89 0.47
C LEU A 25 -5.21 -5.20 1.21
N VAL A 26 -4.13 -5.25 1.99
CA VAL A 26 -3.67 -6.45 2.68
C VAL A 26 -4.57 -6.74 3.88
N ARG A 27 -4.78 -8.03 4.13
CA ARG A 27 -5.47 -8.52 5.32
C ARG A 27 -4.44 -8.60 6.45
N ILE A 28 -4.61 -7.77 7.47
CA ILE A 28 -3.69 -7.72 8.60
C ILE A 28 -4.26 -8.61 9.72
N PRO A 29 -3.58 -9.70 10.11
CA PRO A 29 -4.08 -10.58 11.17
C PRO A 29 -4.24 -9.84 12.50
N ILE A 30 -5.25 -10.22 13.27
CA ILE A 30 -5.40 -9.80 14.67
C ILE A 30 -4.95 -10.97 15.55
N PRO A 31 -3.83 -10.83 16.30
CA PRO A 31 -3.27 -11.90 17.12
C PRO A 31 -4.30 -12.53 18.07
N GLY A 32 -4.22 -13.84 18.25
CA GLY A 32 -5.12 -14.57 19.15
C GLY A 32 -6.55 -14.72 18.62
N THR A 33 -6.80 -14.37 17.36
CA THR A 33 -8.10 -14.52 16.70
C THR A 33 -7.95 -15.09 15.29
N ASN A 34 -9.07 -15.50 14.68
CA ASN A 34 -9.14 -15.83 13.25
C ASN A 34 -9.63 -14.66 12.39
N LEU A 35 -9.53 -13.43 12.91
CA LEU A 35 -10.02 -12.21 12.27
C LEU A 35 -8.86 -11.40 11.69
N CYS A 36 -9.16 -10.59 10.68
CA CYS A 36 -8.21 -9.66 10.08
C CYS A 36 -8.81 -8.26 9.98
N ILE A 37 -7.94 -7.25 10.08
CA ILE A 37 -8.24 -5.86 9.76
C ILE A 37 -8.32 -5.73 8.24
N GLU A 38 -9.44 -5.22 7.76
CA GLU A 38 -9.71 -4.95 6.34
C GLU A 38 -10.53 -3.66 6.18
N LEU A 39 -10.44 -3.02 5.01
CA LEU A 39 -11.20 -1.81 4.65
C LEU A 39 -12.32 -2.11 3.64
N ASP A 40 -12.47 -3.37 3.26
CA ASP A 40 -13.52 -3.86 2.37
C ASP A 40 -14.32 -4.96 3.05
N PRO A 41 -15.65 -5.01 2.84
CA PRO A 41 -16.44 -6.12 3.30
C PRO A 41 -16.06 -7.40 2.54
N ARG A 42 -16.09 -8.53 3.25
CA ARG A 42 -16.09 -9.86 2.65
C ARG A 42 -17.50 -10.44 2.64
N GLY A 43 -17.76 -11.34 1.69
CA GLY A 43 -19.05 -11.99 1.55
C GLY A 43 -20.08 -11.12 0.83
N TRP A 44 -21.35 -11.20 1.25
CA TRP A 44 -22.44 -10.49 0.60
C TRP A 44 -22.40 -8.99 0.91
N VAL A 45 -22.42 -8.18 -0.14
CA VAL A 45 -22.55 -6.71 -0.04
C VAL A 45 -23.93 -6.33 -0.61
N PRO A 46 -24.74 -5.55 0.11
CA PRO A 46 -26.00 -5.05 -0.41
C PRO A 46 -25.81 -4.29 -1.73
N LYS A 47 -26.80 -4.32 -2.62
CA LYS A 47 -26.75 -3.56 -3.89
C LYS A 47 -26.58 -2.05 -3.69
N GLY A 48 -27.01 -1.53 -2.54
CA GLY A 48 -26.80 -0.13 -2.13
C GLY A 48 -25.41 0.15 -1.53
N GLY A 49 -24.51 -0.84 -1.51
CA GLY A 49 -23.21 -0.77 -0.86
C GLY A 49 -23.27 -1.05 0.64
N SER A 50 -22.15 -0.82 1.31
CA SER A 50 -22.06 -0.85 2.77
C SER A 50 -21.75 0.55 3.29
N THR A 51 -22.36 0.92 4.41
CA THR A 51 -21.96 2.12 5.17
C THR A 51 -20.80 1.85 6.12
N SER A 52 -20.20 0.67 6.07
CA SER A 52 -19.02 0.28 6.85
C SER A 52 -17.71 0.73 6.18
N THR A 53 -16.71 1.12 6.98
CA THR A 53 -15.38 1.52 6.46
C THR A 53 -14.21 0.74 7.04
N LEU A 54 -14.40 0.06 8.16
CA LEU A 54 -13.38 -0.73 8.86
C LEU A 54 -14.01 -2.03 9.33
N PHE A 55 -13.31 -3.14 9.09
CA PHE A 55 -13.78 -4.48 9.37
C PHE A 55 -12.72 -5.27 10.11
N PHE A 56 -13.13 -5.95 11.18
CA PHE A 56 -12.41 -7.08 11.75
C PHE A 56 -13.18 -8.33 11.39
N GLN A 57 -12.74 -9.07 10.38
CA GLN A 57 -13.55 -10.13 9.80
C GLN A 57 -12.76 -11.38 9.44
N ASP A 58 -13.45 -12.52 9.44
CA ASP A 58 -12.90 -13.76 8.91
C ASP A 58 -12.81 -13.73 7.38
N ILE A 59 -12.13 -14.73 6.80
CA ILE A 59 -11.94 -14.82 5.34
C ILE A 59 -13.25 -14.95 4.55
N LYS A 60 -14.33 -15.39 5.21
CA LYS A 60 -15.65 -15.59 4.59
C LYS A 60 -16.56 -14.36 4.79
N GLY A 61 -16.14 -13.36 5.57
CA GLY A 61 -16.97 -12.23 6.00
C GLY A 61 -18.14 -12.62 6.92
N LYS A 62 -18.14 -13.83 7.50
CA LYS A 62 -19.27 -14.34 8.29
C LYS A 62 -19.20 -13.88 9.74
N LYS A 63 -18.02 -13.92 10.34
CA LYS A 63 -17.74 -13.32 11.65
C LYS A 63 -17.15 -11.94 11.41
N HIS A 64 -17.80 -10.91 11.92
CA HIS A 64 -17.22 -9.57 11.85
C HIS A 64 -17.61 -8.63 12.99
N LEU A 65 -16.71 -7.69 13.26
CA LEU A 65 -16.98 -6.40 13.88
C LEU A 65 -16.73 -5.34 12.81
N ARG A 66 -17.67 -4.43 12.61
CA ARG A 66 -17.56 -3.40 11.57
C ARG A 66 -17.98 -2.02 12.09
N LEU A 67 -17.27 -1.00 11.65
CA LEU A 67 -17.54 0.38 12.00
C LEU A 67 -18.41 1.02 10.91
N ASP A 68 -19.67 1.28 11.27
CA ASP A 68 -20.71 1.72 10.35
C ASP A 68 -21.13 3.16 10.65
N TYR A 69 -21.56 3.88 9.62
CA TYR A 69 -22.31 5.13 9.77
C TYR A 69 -23.78 4.89 9.45
N GLY A 70 -24.69 5.18 10.37
CA GLY A 70 -26.11 4.97 10.13
C GLY A 70 -27.00 5.26 11.33
N PHE A 71 -28.29 4.98 11.14
CA PHE A 71 -29.29 5.16 12.18
C PHE A 71 -29.16 4.07 13.25
N ASN A 72 -29.01 4.49 14.51
CA ASN A 72 -29.01 3.62 15.65
C ASN A 72 -30.42 3.57 16.27
N VAL A 73 -31.02 2.39 16.21
CA VAL A 73 -32.40 2.16 16.67
C VAL A 73 -32.54 2.29 18.19
N LYS A 74 -31.49 1.96 18.96
CA LYS A 74 -31.51 2.05 20.43
C LYS A 74 -31.48 3.49 20.92
N THR A 75 -30.72 4.35 20.23
CA THR A 75 -30.55 5.76 20.60
C THR A 75 -31.37 6.71 19.73
N ASN A 76 -32.22 6.18 18.83
CA ASN A 76 -33.07 6.92 17.90
C ASN A 76 -32.34 8.08 17.17
N SER A 77 -31.10 7.84 16.74
CA SER A 77 -30.22 8.88 16.20
C SER A 77 -29.24 8.33 15.18
N VAL A 78 -28.83 9.17 14.21
CA VAL A 78 -27.76 8.82 13.27
C VAL A 78 -26.41 9.01 13.95
N ASN A 79 -25.63 7.94 14.06
CA ASN A 79 -24.31 7.97 14.67
C ASN A 79 -23.35 6.96 14.01
N TYR A 80 -22.09 7.03 14.41
CA TYR A 80 -21.15 5.96 14.16
C TYR A 80 -21.40 4.88 15.20
N HIS A 81 -21.51 3.62 14.77
CA HIS A 81 -21.70 2.51 15.67
C HIS A 81 -20.94 1.27 15.21
N TRP A 82 -20.55 0.48 16.19
CA TRP A 82 -20.03 -0.84 15.99
C TRP A 82 -21.20 -1.81 15.77
N ASN A 83 -21.14 -2.55 14.68
CA ASN A 83 -22.06 -3.63 14.38
C ASN A 83 -21.29 -4.95 14.45
N ALA A 84 -21.85 -5.93 15.15
CA ALA A 84 -21.19 -7.20 15.42
C ALA A 84 -22.11 -8.35 15.06
N ASN A 85 -21.64 -9.24 14.19
CA ASN A 85 -22.32 -10.50 13.92
C ASN A 85 -21.50 -11.63 14.56
N ASN A 86 -22.04 -12.22 15.64
CA ASN A 86 -21.45 -13.34 16.39
C ASN A 86 -20.01 -13.14 16.90
N ALA A 87 -19.49 -11.91 16.90
CA ALA A 87 -18.11 -11.56 17.28
C ALA A 87 -18.02 -10.66 18.53
N THR A 88 -19.14 -10.40 19.21
CA THR A 88 -19.26 -9.49 20.37
C THR A 88 -18.30 -9.85 21.52
N GLY A 89 -17.95 -11.14 21.67
CA GLY A 89 -17.12 -11.64 22.78
C GLY A 89 -15.62 -11.31 22.70
N HIS A 90 -15.06 -11.04 21.51
CA HIS A 90 -13.61 -10.81 21.39
C HIS A 90 -13.19 -9.37 21.66
N PHE A 91 -14.10 -8.41 21.51
CA PHE A 91 -13.77 -6.99 21.60
C PHE A 91 -14.61 -6.22 22.64
N GLY A 92 -15.62 -6.85 23.25
CA GLY A 92 -16.44 -6.23 24.29
C GLY A 92 -17.45 -5.20 23.78
N TYR A 93 -17.80 -5.24 22.49
CA TYR A 93 -18.81 -4.36 21.89
C TYR A 93 -20.09 -5.15 21.61
N GLY A 94 -21.21 -4.58 22.03
CA GLY A 94 -22.54 -5.07 21.71
C GLY A 94 -22.96 -4.71 20.28
N ASP A 95 -24.00 -5.39 19.81
CA ASP A 95 -24.58 -5.08 18.51
C ASP A 95 -25.23 -3.68 18.50
N HIS A 96 -24.99 -2.93 17.41
CA HIS A 96 -25.36 -1.53 17.23
C HIS A 96 -24.92 -0.61 18.39
N GLN A 97 -23.73 -0.83 18.96
CA GLN A 97 -23.21 0.01 20.05
C GLN A 97 -22.63 1.32 19.50
N PRO A 98 -23.05 2.50 20.01
CA PRO A 98 -22.47 3.77 19.60
C PRO A 98 -20.94 3.81 19.80
N ALA A 99 -20.24 4.27 18.76
CA ALA A 99 -18.78 4.37 18.72
C ALA A 99 -18.26 5.70 19.32
N GLY A 100 -19.16 6.67 19.52
CA GLY A 100 -18.83 8.00 20.06
C GLY A 100 -18.01 8.86 19.08
N ALA A 101 -17.41 9.94 19.60
CA ALA A 101 -16.64 10.89 18.81
C ALA A 101 -15.40 10.25 18.15
N ALA A 102 -14.71 9.34 18.85
CA ALA A 102 -13.56 8.61 18.30
C ALA A 102 -13.96 7.75 17.08
N GLY A 103 -15.14 7.13 17.12
CA GLY A 103 -15.69 6.37 16.00
C GLY A 103 -15.86 7.20 14.72
N LYS A 104 -16.23 8.48 14.84
CA LYS A 104 -16.31 9.39 13.69
C LYS A 104 -14.96 9.56 13.00
N TYR A 105 -13.92 9.82 13.78
CA TYR A 105 -12.57 10.04 13.24
C TYR A 105 -12.03 8.77 12.60
N VAL A 106 -12.15 7.63 13.27
CA VAL A 106 -11.68 6.34 12.74
C VAL A 106 -12.45 5.96 11.47
N TYR A 107 -13.76 6.20 11.44
CA TYR A 107 -14.58 5.97 10.25
C TYR A 107 -14.09 6.79 9.06
N GLN A 108 -13.92 8.11 9.26
CA GLN A 108 -13.47 9.01 8.20
C GLN A 108 -12.05 8.67 7.75
N ALA A 109 -11.15 8.42 8.69
CA ALA A 109 -9.78 8.00 8.40
C ALA A 109 -9.77 6.71 7.56
N ALA A 110 -10.50 5.66 7.98
CA ALA A 110 -10.59 4.41 7.22
C ALA A 110 -11.20 4.61 5.83
N LYS A 111 -12.24 5.44 5.71
CA LYS A 111 -12.88 5.77 4.42
C LYS A 111 -11.90 6.41 3.45
N TYR A 112 -11.16 7.44 3.91
CA TYR A 112 -10.22 8.16 3.06
C TYR A 112 -8.96 7.33 2.80
N PHE A 113 -8.46 6.62 3.80
CA PHE A 113 -7.28 5.77 3.67
C PHE A 113 -7.51 4.62 2.68
N LYS A 114 -8.71 4.04 2.66
CA LYS A 114 -9.08 3.01 1.68
C LYS A 114 -8.84 3.46 0.23
N TRP A 115 -9.36 4.64 -0.12
CA TRP A 115 -9.28 5.13 -1.50
C TRP A 115 -7.96 5.85 -1.77
N GLY A 116 -7.55 6.74 -0.86
CA GLY A 116 -6.29 7.47 -0.96
C GLY A 116 -5.09 6.54 -0.95
N GLY A 117 -5.06 5.55 -0.07
CA GLY A 117 -4.00 4.56 -0.01
C GLY A 117 -3.87 3.78 -1.31
N ARG A 118 -4.98 3.31 -1.90
CA ARG A 118 -4.95 2.62 -3.21
C ARG A 118 -4.41 3.49 -4.33
N ILE A 119 -4.85 4.75 -4.41
CA ILE A 119 -4.36 5.70 -5.42
C ILE A 119 -2.85 5.93 -5.25
N ILE A 120 -2.42 6.18 -4.02
CA ILE A 120 -0.99 6.33 -3.68
C ILE A 120 -0.20 5.07 -4.05
N GLY A 121 -0.75 3.89 -3.79
CA GLY A 121 -0.19 2.61 -4.19
C GLY A 121 0.05 2.48 -5.70
N ILE A 122 -0.95 2.84 -6.50
CA ILE A 122 -0.86 2.84 -7.97
C ILE A 122 0.22 3.80 -8.45
N VAL A 123 0.32 4.99 -7.85
CA VAL A 123 1.40 5.94 -8.15
C VAL A 123 2.76 5.31 -7.82
N GLY A 124 2.90 4.69 -6.65
CA GLY A 124 4.14 3.99 -6.26
C GLY A 124 4.53 2.89 -7.24
N MET A 125 3.58 2.03 -7.64
CA MET A 125 3.82 1.00 -8.65
C MET A 125 4.21 1.58 -10.01
N SER A 126 3.64 2.74 -10.38
CA SER A 126 3.96 3.42 -11.63
C SER A 126 5.38 3.99 -11.61
N LEU A 127 5.80 4.57 -10.48
CA LEU A 127 7.19 4.99 -10.28
C LEU A 127 8.16 3.81 -10.39
N ASP A 128 7.80 2.66 -9.81
CA ASP A 128 8.62 1.45 -9.94
C ASP A 128 8.73 0.99 -11.40
N ALA A 129 7.64 1.00 -12.17
CA ALA A 129 7.66 0.67 -13.59
C ALA A 129 8.54 1.65 -14.40
N VAL A 130 8.45 2.96 -14.13
CA VAL A 130 9.33 3.97 -14.74
C VAL A 130 10.79 3.70 -14.36
N SER A 131 11.06 3.34 -13.10
CA SER A 131 12.42 3.04 -12.64
C SER A 131 13.02 1.83 -13.36
N VAL A 132 12.20 0.84 -13.73
CA VAL A 132 12.63 -0.33 -14.52
C VAL A 132 12.97 0.08 -15.95
N VAL A 133 12.08 0.84 -16.60
CA VAL A 133 12.25 1.26 -18.01
C VAL A 133 13.44 2.20 -18.20
N GLN A 134 13.71 3.06 -17.22
CA GLN A 134 14.82 4.02 -17.27
C GLN A 134 16.15 3.44 -16.75
N SER A 135 16.15 2.21 -16.23
CA SER A 135 17.39 1.59 -15.72
C SER A 135 18.25 1.08 -16.86
N ASP A 136 19.56 1.29 -16.76
CA ASP A 136 20.54 0.66 -17.65
C ASP A 136 20.53 -0.89 -17.55
N ARG A 137 19.94 -1.44 -16.49
CA ARG A 137 19.82 -2.89 -16.24
C ARG A 137 18.37 -3.25 -15.88
N PRO A 138 17.44 -3.22 -16.84
CA PRO A 138 16.00 -3.34 -16.58
C PRO A 138 15.62 -4.67 -15.91
N MET A 139 16.24 -5.79 -16.30
CA MET A 139 15.91 -7.10 -15.71
C MET A 139 16.34 -7.20 -14.25
N ARG A 140 17.52 -6.64 -13.94
CA ARG A 140 18.00 -6.53 -12.56
C ARG A 140 17.07 -5.64 -11.75
N ARG A 141 16.72 -4.45 -12.26
CA ARG A 141 15.84 -3.51 -11.55
C ARG A 141 14.44 -4.09 -11.33
N ALA A 142 13.89 -4.80 -12.32
CA ALA A 142 12.61 -5.50 -12.17
C ALA A 142 12.66 -6.54 -11.05
N THR A 143 13.75 -7.29 -10.94
CA THR A 143 13.95 -8.28 -9.85
C THR A 143 14.02 -7.60 -8.48
N GLU A 144 14.70 -6.44 -8.39
CA GLU A 144 14.73 -5.63 -7.17
C GLU A 144 13.34 -5.17 -6.76
N VAL A 145 12.57 -4.60 -7.68
CA VAL A 145 11.20 -4.12 -7.45
C VAL A 145 10.28 -5.26 -7.02
N VAL A 146 10.28 -6.39 -7.72
CA VAL A 146 9.43 -7.55 -7.37
C VAL A 146 9.80 -8.09 -5.99
N SER A 147 11.08 -8.20 -5.68
CA SER A 147 11.56 -8.61 -4.35
C SER A 147 11.13 -7.62 -3.27
N ALA A 148 11.20 -6.32 -3.57
CA ALA A 148 10.74 -5.25 -2.71
C ALA A 148 9.23 -5.36 -2.43
N TRP A 149 8.41 -5.60 -3.45
CA TRP A 149 6.97 -5.76 -3.29
C TRP A 149 6.61 -6.99 -2.45
N ALA A 150 7.30 -8.11 -2.70
CA ALA A 150 7.10 -9.34 -1.95
C ALA A 150 7.43 -9.16 -0.47
N LEU A 151 8.59 -8.59 -0.14
CA LEU A 151 8.97 -8.35 1.25
C LEU A 151 8.20 -7.21 1.89
N ALA A 152 7.78 -6.18 1.15
CA ALA A 152 6.86 -5.17 1.65
C ALA A 152 5.54 -5.79 2.10
N ARG A 153 4.99 -6.74 1.33
CA ARG A 153 3.78 -7.45 1.74
C ARG A 153 4.01 -8.29 2.99
N VAL A 154 5.10 -9.05 3.05
CA VAL A 154 5.45 -9.86 4.23
C VAL A 154 5.65 -8.99 5.46
N GLY A 155 6.43 -7.92 5.33
CA GLY A 155 6.68 -6.95 6.39
C GLY A 155 5.41 -6.26 6.85
N CYS A 156 4.53 -5.86 5.93
CA CYS A 156 3.23 -5.28 6.28
C CYS A 156 2.38 -6.26 7.10
N VAL A 157 2.27 -7.52 6.68
CA VAL A 157 1.48 -8.52 7.43
C VAL A 157 2.08 -8.77 8.80
N ALA A 158 3.39 -9.03 8.88
CA ALA A 158 4.05 -9.41 10.13
C ALA A 158 4.09 -8.27 11.15
N VAL A 159 4.51 -7.07 10.74
CA VAL A 159 4.57 -5.91 11.63
C VAL A 159 3.18 -5.34 11.89
N GLY A 160 2.26 -5.47 10.93
CA GLY A 160 0.85 -5.15 11.14
C GLY A 160 0.19 -6.06 12.16
N GLU A 161 0.44 -7.36 12.13
CA GLU A 161 -0.03 -8.30 13.14
C GLU A 161 0.52 -7.94 14.53
N TYR A 162 1.84 -7.68 14.62
CA TYR A 162 2.47 -7.23 15.86
C TYR A 162 1.86 -5.91 16.37
N GLY A 163 1.67 -4.93 15.49
CA GLY A 163 1.07 -3.64 15.81
C GLY A 163 -0.38 -3.76 16.24
N ALA A 164 -1.16 -4.66 15.62
CA ALA A 164 -2.52 -4.97 16.05
C ALA A 164 -2.53 -5.57 17.47
N GLY A 165 -1.58 -6.46 17.77
CA GLY A 165 -1.38 -7.02 19.11
C GLY A 165 -1.02 -5.97 20.15
N ALA A 166 -0.09 -5.08 19.85
CA ALA A 166 0.27 -3.96 20.73
C ALA A 166 -0.91 -2.99 20.96
N GLY A 167 -1.80 -2.88 19.97
CA GLY A 167 -2.98 -2.03 20.01
C GLY A 167 -4.14 -2.56 20.88
N VAL A 168 -4.07 -3.79 21.40
CA VAL A 168 -5.18 -4.44 22.14
C VAL A 168 -5.64 -3.62 23.35
N ALA A 169 -4.73 -2.97 24.07
CA ALA A 169 -5.07 -2.12 25.21
C ALA A 169 -5.96 -0.91 24.85
N GLY A 170 -5.90 -0.46 23.59
CA GLY A 170 -6.77 0.61 23.06
C GLY A 170 -8.10 0.12 22.50
N GLY A 171 -8.44 -1.16 22.71
CA GLY A 171 -9.61 -1.80 22.11
C GLY A 171 -9.55 -1.83 20.58
N PRO A 172 -10.70 -1.95 19.87
CA PRO A 172 -10.74 -1.99 18.42
C PRO A 172 -10.08 -0.81 17.72
N TYR A 173 -10.14 0.38 18.30
CA TYR A 173 -9.46 1.53 17.72
C TYR A 173 -7.95 1.37 17.77
N GLY A 174 -7.42 0.93 18.92
CA GLY A 174 -6.00 0.64 19.09
C GLY A 174 -5.53 -0.48 18.18
N ILE A 175 -6.29 -1.57 18.07
CA ILE A 175 -6.00 -2.70 17.18
C ILE A 175 -5.95 -2.23 15.72
N ALA A 176 -6.93 -1.44 15.26
CA ALA A 176 -6.96 -0.94 13.89
C ALA A 176 -5.81 0.02 13.60
N ALA A 177 -5.57 1.00 14.49
CA ALA A 177 -4.52 1.99 14.33
C ALA A 177 -3.13 1.35 14.38
N GLY A 178 -2.90 0.49 15.37
CA GLY A 178 -1.65 -0.26 15.52
C GLY A 178 -1.40 -1.21 14.37
N GLY A 179 -2.44 -1.91 13.89
CA GLY A 179 -2.32 -2.83 12.77
C GLY A 179 -2.01 -2.15 11.45
N ILE A 180 -2.78 -1.13 11.07
CA ILE A 180 -2.56 -0.36 9.83
C ILE A 180 -1.22 0.38 9.91
N GLY A 181 -0.91 1.03 11.03
CA GLY A 181 0.36 1.73 11.24
C GLY A 181 1.56 0.79 11.21
N GLY A 182 1.47 -0.36 11.87
CA GLY A 182 2.48 -1.42 11.84
C GLY A 182 2.69 -1.96 10.43
N CYS A 183 1.61 -2.17 9.67
CA CYS A 183 1.71 -2.60 8.28
C CYS A 183 2.42 -1.57 7.39
N LEU A 184 2.17 -0.27 7.56
CA LEU A 184 2.89 0.77 6.83
C LEU A 184 4.39 0.73 7.11
N ILE A 185 4.76 0.71 8.39
CA ILE A 185 6.17 0.68 8.82
C ILE A 185 6.86 -0.60 8.32
N GLY A 186 6.24 -1.75 8.54
CA GLY A 186 6.76 -3.04 8.09
C GLY A 186 6.81 -3.16 6.58
N GLY A 187 5.86 -2.56 5.86
CA GLY A 187 5.84 -2.53 4.41
C GLY A 187 6.98 -1.72 3.83
N ILE A 188 7.26 -0.54 4.39
CA ILE A 188 8.40 0.30 3.96
C ILE A 188 9.73 -0.39 4.28
N ALA A 189 9.88 -0.92 5.50
CA ALA A 189 11.08 -1.65 5.90
C ALA A 189 11.29 -2.92 5.05
N GLY A 190 10.22 -3.67 4.79
CA GLY A 190 10.23 -4.85 3.94
C GLY A 190 10.57 -4.52 2.50
N TYR A 191 10.06 -3.41 1.96
CA TYR A 191 10.42 -2.92 0.64
C TYR A 191 11.93 -2.71 0.51
N TRP A 192 12.50 -1.95 1.46
CA TRP A 192 13.93 -1.64 1.47
C TRP A 192 14.78 -2.90 1.62
N ALA A 193 14.39 -3.80 2.53
CA ALA A 193 15.04 -5.08 2.69
C ALA A 193 14.98 -5.91 1.41
N GLY A 194 13.86 -5.87 0.67
CA GLY A 194 13.67 -6.63 -0.56
C GLY A 194 14.55 -6.15 -1.70
N GLU A 195 14.67 -4.83 -1.88
CA GLU A 195 15.61 -4.25 -2.84
C GLU A 195 17.05 -4.66 -2.50
N LYS A 196 17.45 -4.53 -1.22
CA LYS A 196 18.80 -4.86 -0.77
C LYS A 196 19.13 -6.35 -0.89
N MET A 197 18.17 -7.21 -0.52
CA MET A 197 18.31 -8.65 -0.70
C MET A 197 18.47 -8.99 -2.18
N ALA A 198 17.69 -8.39 -3.07
CA ALA A 198 17.83 -8.66 -4.49
C ALA A 198 19.18 -8.19 -5.06
N GLN A 199 19.65 -7.01 -4.63
CA GLN A 199 20.96 -6.49 -5.00
C GLN A 199 22.11 -7.39 -4.56
N ALA A 200 21.99 -8.03 -3.40
CA ALA A 200 23.05 -8.85 -2.80
C ALA A 200 22.98 -10.33 -3.21
N ALA A 201 21.79 -10.89 -3.36
CA ALA A 201 21.58 -12.33 -3.52
C ALA A 201 21.37 -12.77 -4.97
N PHE A 202 20.89 -11.87 -5.85
CA PHE A 202 20.64 -12.23 -7.24
C PHE A 202 21.68 -11.58 -8.15
N ILE A 203 22.54 -12.43 -8.73
CA ILE A 203 23.25 -12.07 -9.96
C ILE A 203 22.24 -12.28 -11.10
N VAL A 204 21.41 -11.25 -11.32
CA VAL A 204 20.55 -11.23 -12.51
C VAL A 204 21.42 -10.77 -13.66
N TYR A 205 21.88 -11.73 -14.47
CA TYR A 205 22.49 -11.43 -15.75
C TYR A 205 21.43 -10.79 -16.63
N ASP A 206 21.68 -9.55 -17.05
CA ASP A 206 20.84 -8.94 -18.06
C ASP A 206 21.23 -9.59 -19.38
N TRP A 207 20.33 -10.34 -20.00
CA TRP A 207 20.52 -10.80 -21.39
C TRP A 207 20.71 -9.61 -22.35
N ALA A 208 20.42 -8.40 -21.87
CA ALA A 208 20.68 -7.13 -22.52
C ALA A 208 22.10 -6.56 -22.33
N ASP A 209 23.02 -7.22 -21.62
CA ASP A 209 24.42 -6.73 -21.49
C ASP A 209 25.12 -6.58 -22.87
N GLU A 210 24.56 -7.13 -23.94
CA GLU A 210 24.98 -6.90 -25.33
C GLU A 210 23.94 -6.17 -26.22
N THR A 211 22.73 -5.87 -25.71
CA THR A 211 21.74 -5.06 -26.43
C THR A 211 21.73 -3.64 -25.89
N VAL A 212 22.30 -2.71 -26.66
CA VAL A 212 22.28 -1.28 -26.34
C VAL A 212 20.84 -0.77 -26.37
N PHE A 213 20.16 -0.74 -25.23
CA PHE A 213 18.93 0.03 -25.09
C PHE A 213 19.32 1.51 -25.11
N THR A 214 18.97 2.20 -26.19
CA THR A 214 19.18 3.65 -26.27
C THR A 214 18.10 4.30 -25.38
N PRO A 215 18.46 5.01 -24.30
CA PRO A 215 17.45 5.64 -23.45
C PRO A 215 16.61 6.62 -24.27
N LEU A 216 15.31 6.71 -24.01
CA LEU A 216 14.35 7.49 -24.82
C LEU A 216 14.77 8.95 -25.04
N LEU A 217 15.41 9.58 -24.06
CA LEU A 217 15.97 10.93 -24.19
C LEU A 217 17.11 11.00 -25.22
N ARG A 218 17.99 10.00 -25.22
CA ARG A 218 19.10 9.89 -26.18
C ARG A 218 18.60 9.49 -27.57
N ALA A 219 17.52 8.72 -27.67
CA ALA A 219 16.87 8.41 -28.94
C ALA A 219 16.25 9.66 -29.57
N ALA A 220 15.56 10.49 -28.78
CA ALA A 220 15.02 11.77 -29.24
C ALA A 220 16.14 12.74 -29.67
N GLU A 221 17.26 12.81 -28.92
CA GLU A 221 18.43 13.57 -29.33
C GLU A 221 19.08 13.04 -30.61
N PHE A 222 19.11 11.71 -30.81
CA PHE A 222 19.61 11.10 -32.04
C PHE A 222 18.73 11.42 -33.24
N GLU A 223 17.41 11.36 -33.10
CA GLU A 223 16.47 11.74 -34.16
C GLU A 223 16.58 13.23 -34.49
N VAL A 224 16.70 14.11 -33.49
CA VAL A 224 16.89 15.55 -33.71
C VAL A 224 18.23 15.81 -34.42
N ASN A 225 19.31 15.16 -33.99
CA ASN A 225 20.62 15.34 -34.63
C ASN A 225 20.69 14.71 -36.04
N ALA A 226 20.00 13.59 -36.28
CA ALA A 226 19.88 13.00 -37.61
C ALA A 226 19.07 13.93 -38.55
N PHE A 227 17.97 14.49 -38.06
CA PHE A 227 17.13 15.43 -38.81
C PHE A 227 17.87 16.76 -39.11
N VAL A 228 18.67 17.26 -38.17
CA VAL A 228 19.50 18.46 -38.37
C VAL A 228 20.65 18.21 -39.36
N ASN A 229 21.24 17.00 -39.36
CA ASN A 229 22.30 16.65 -40.32
C ASN A 229 21.77 16.37 -41.73
N GLU A 230 20.54 15.86 -41.89
CA GLU A 230 19.92 15.69 -43.21
C GLU A 230 19.45 17.01 -43.83
N LEU A 231 19.13 18.03 -43.01
CA LEU A 231 18.67 19.32 -43.52
C LEU A 231 19.76 20.25 -44.03
N GLY A 232 21.04 19.92 -43.84
CA GLY A 232 22.17 20.67 -44.36
C GLY A 232 22.26 22.08 -43.77
N THR A 233 23.41 22.42 -43.21
CA THR A 233 23.71 23.81 -42.89
C THR A 233 23.56 24.67 -44.14
N PRO A 234 22.73 25.74 -44.14
CA PRO A 234 22.76 26.70 -45.23
C PRO A 234 24.15 27.30 -45.24
N ARG A 235 24.92 27.01 -46.29
CA ARG A 235 26.15 27.76 -46.57
C ARG A 235 25.71 29.17 -46.95
N TRP A 236 25.91 30.12 -46.03
CA TRP A 236 25.99 31.53 -46.35
C TRP A 236 27.41 31.85 -46.81
#